data_AF-A0A2A5CT50-F1
#
_entry.id   AF-A0A2A5CT50-F1
#
_cell.length_a   1.000
_cell.length_b   1.000
_cell.length_c   1.000
_cell.angle_alpha   90.00
_cell.angle_beta   90.00
_cell.angle_gamma   90.00
#
_symmetry.space_group_name_H-M   'P 1'
#
loop_
_entity.id
_entity.type
_entity.pdbx_description
1 polymer ?
#
loop_
_entity_poly.entity_id
_entity_poly.type
_entity_poly.pdbx_seq_one_letter_code
_entity_poly.pdbx_strand_id
1 'polypeptide(L)'
;MKHYQFHLIAFFTVIITLTSFSVNAAAPDIYLVYAGSDKSLAKSIKKSLSSKGKIKLYNASILLMADYSGKQKAVARLSKAKLVVFVSGAAKPTDLIDEGAIPGAVSVIGEGEENISKILSSL
;
A
#
# COMPACT_ATOMS: atom_id res chain seq x y z
N MET A 1 -2.11 17.07 -59.46
CA MET A 1 -3.10 16.07 -59.01
C MET A 1 -2.34 14.76 -58.79
N LYS A 2 -2.21 14.10 -57.64
CA LYS A 2 -2.85 14.15 -56.32
C LYS A 2 -1.78 13.80 -55.26
N HIS A 3 -1.46 14.77 -54.41
CA HIS A 3 -0.68 14.62 -53.18
C HIS A 3 -1.57 13.97 -52.10
N TYR A 4 -1.64 12.64 -51.97
CA TYR A 4 -2.62 12.08 -51.00
C TYR A 4 -2.28 10.74 -50.34
N GLN A 5 -1.05 10.22 -50.38
CA GLN A 5 -0.83 8.85 -49.86
C GLN A 5 0.37 8.65 -48.92
N PHE A 6 1.17 9.67 -48.60
CA PHE A 6 2.27 9.53 -47.63
C PHE A 6 2.08 10.29 -46.32
N HIS A 7 0.93 10.94 -46.12
CA HIS A 7 0.55 11.47 -44.79
C HIS A 7 -0.01 10.39 -43.85
N LEU A 8 -0.24 9.16 -44.34
CA LEU A 8 -0.81 8.09 -43.52
C LEU A 8 0.21 7.41 -42.60
N ILE A 9 1.49 7.43 -42.95
CA ILE A 9 2.55 6.77 -42.16
C ILE A 9 3.07 7.71 -41.04
N ALA A 10 3.02 9.02 -41.24
CA ALA A 10 3.46 9.99 -40.24
C ALA A 10 2.48 10.14 -39.07
N PHE A 11 1.23 9.71 -39.22
CA PHE A 11 0.21 9.83 -38.15
C PHE A 11 0.26 8.69 -37.14
N PHE A 12 0.82 7.52 -37.52
CA PHE A 12 0.85 6.36 -36.64
C PHE A 12 1.98 6.42 -35.60
N THR A 13 3.08 7.12 -35.91
CA THR A 13 4.23 7.24 -35.00
C THR A 13 4.04 8.31 -33.92
N VAL A 14 3.11 9.25 -34.09
CA VAL A 14 2.83 10.32 -33.12
C VAL A 14 1.80 9.89 -32.05
N ILE A 15 1.16 8.73 -32.20
CA ILE A 15 0.21 8.18 -31.20
C ILE A 15 0.91 7.23 -30.22
N ILE A 16 2.14 6.78 -30.48
CA ILE A 16 2.94 5.97 -29.52
C ILE A 16 3.68 6.87 -28.51
N THR A 17 3.50 8.19 -28.61
CA THR A 17 3.71 9.12 -27.50
C THR A 17 2.42 9.41 -26.74
N LEU A 18 1.39 8.54 -26.85
CA LEU A 18 0.51 8.27 -25.70
C LEU A 18 1.36 7.60 -24.62
N THR A 19 2.11 8.46 -23.93
CA THR A 19 1.95 8.57 -22.50
C THR A 19 1.85 7.21 -21.82
N SER A 20 2.99 6.55 -21.76
CA SER A 20 3.43 5.91 -20.52
C SER A 20 3.38 6.96 -19.41
N PHE A 21 2.17 7.34 -18.99
CA PHE A 21 1.90 7.75 -17.64
C PHE A 21 2.19 6.50 -16.83
N SER A 22 3.48 6.26 -16.58
CA SER A 22 3.93 5.66 -15.35
C SER A 22 3.38 6.58 -14.29
N VAL A 23 2.11 6.40 -13.94
CA VAL A 23 1.53 6.88 -12.69
C VAL A 23 2.29 6.07 -11.66
N ASN A 24 3.53 6.49 -11.38
CA ASN A 24 4.26 6.17 -10.18
C ASN A 24 3.41 6.80 -9.08
N ALA A 25 2.30 6.14 -8.76
CA ALA A 25 1.53 6.42 -7.58
C ALA A 25 2.52 6.18 -6.46
N ALA A 26 3.12 7.27 -5.98
CA ALA A 26 4.14 7.25 -4.94
C ALA A 26 3.68 6.26 -3.87
N ALA A 27 4.55 5.32 -3.53
CA ALA A 27 4.25 4.35 -2.51
C ALA A 27 3.74 5.11 -1.27
N PRO A 28 2.69 4.63 -0.61
CA PRO A 28 2.19 5.30 0.58
C PRO A 28 3.33 5.41 1.60
N ASP A 29 3.33 6.51 2.35
CA ASP A 29 4.31 6.68 3.42
C ASP A 29 4.10 5.59 4.48
N ILE A 30 2.84 5.25 4.78
CA ILE A 30 2.48 4.27 5.79
C ILE A 30 1.43 3.28 5.26
N TYR A 31 1.68 1.98 5.45
CA TYR A 31 0.62 0.97 5.41
C TYR A 31 0.18 0.61 6.82
N LEU A 32 -1.11 0.73 7.11
CA LEU A 32 -1.71 0.09 8.29
C LEU A 32 -2.28 -1.26 7.87
N VAL A 33 -1.63 -2.33 8.30
CA VAL A 33 -2.02 -3.72 8.06
C VAL A 33 -2.90 -4.18 9.20
N TYR A 34 -4.10 -4.67 8.91
CA TYR A 34 -5.11 -5.04 9.91
C TYR A 34 -5.82 -6.33 9.53
N ALA A 35 -6.30 -7.09 10.52
CA ALA A 35 -7.23 -8.20 10.28
C ALA A 35 -8.65 -7.64 10.06
N GLY A 36 -9.48 -8.33 9.28
CA GLY A 36 -10.81 -7.84 8.89
C GLY A 36 -11.71 -7.40 10.05
N SER A 37 -11.62 -8.08 11.19
CA SER A 37 -12.27 -7.73 12.47
C SER A 37 -11.88 -6.36 13.01
N ASP A 38 -10.64 -5.93 12.75
CA ASP A 38 -10.01 -4.74 13.34
C ASP A 38 -10.03 -3.53 12.40
N LYS A 39 -10.88 -3.57 11.36
CA LYS A 39 -11.04 -2.49 10.39
C LYS A 39 -11.37 -1.14 11.03
N SER A 40 -12.21 -1.15 12.07
CA SER A 40 -12.61 0.07 12.78
C SER A 40 -11.41 0.68 13.50
N LEU A 41 -10.63 -0.13 14.21
CA LEU A 41 -9.40 0.31 14.88
C LEU A 41 -8.38 0.89 13.88
N ALA A 42 -8.15 0.20 12.76
CA ALA A 42 -7.24 0.69 11.72
C ALA A 42 -7.70 2.03 11.10
N LYS A 43 -9.01 2.23 10.94
CA LYS A 43 -9.57 3.51 10.50
C LYS A 43 -9.37 4.61 11.53
N SER A 44 -9.56 4.32 12.82
CA SER A 44 -9.32 5.29 13.89
C SER A 44 -7.85 5.73 13.93
N ILE A 45 -6.90 4.77 13.92
CA ILE A 45 -5.47 5.07 13.87
C ILE A 45 -5.12 5.90 12.63
N LYS A 46 -5.68 5.56 11.45
CA LYS A 46 -5.49 6.36 10.24
C LYS A 46 -6.00 7.79 10.41
N LYS A 47 -7.14 7.99 11.07
CA LYS A 47 -7.70 9.32 11.32
C LYS A 47 -6.78 10.13 12.23
N SER A 48 -6.23 9.53 13.29
CA SER A 48 -5.26 10.17 14.18
C SER A 48 -3.96 10.56 13.47
N LEU A 49 -3.57 9.80 12.45
CA LEU A 49 -2.36 10.03 11.65
C LEU A 49 -2.62 10.81 10.35
N SER A 50 -3.85 11.28 10.08
CA SER A 50 -4.22 11.80 8.75
C SER A 50 -3.44 13.04 8.31
N SER A 51 -2.83 13.76 9.25
CA SER A 51 -1.97 14.93 9.00
C SER A 51 -0.50 14.57 8.72
N LYS A 52 -0.12 13.29 8.81
CA LYS A 52 1.29 12.85 8.86
C LYS A 52 1.80 12.21 7.58
N GLY A 53 0.95 12.00 6.57
CA GLY A 53 1.37 11.51 5.25
C GLY A 53 0.29 10.72 4.51
N LYS A 54 0.69 10.06 3.43
CA LYS A 54 -0.19 9.20 2.62
C LYS A 54 -0.34 7.83 3.29
N ILE A 55 -1.42 7.64 4.03
CA ILE A 55 -1.70 6.40 4.76
C ILE A 55 -2.68 5.52 3.99
N LYS A 56 -2.27 4.28 3.71
CA LYS A 56 -3.14 3.25 3.12
C LYS A 56 -3.45 2.15 4.13
N LEU A 57 -4.70 1.69 4.10
CA LEU A 57 -5.14 0.55 4.88
C LEU A 57 -4.99 -0.72 4.04
N TYR A 58 -4.46 -1.78 4.62
CA TYR A 58 -4.34 -3.09 4.00
C TYR A 58 -5.00 -4.16 4.87
N ASN A 59 -6.04 -4.81 4.36
CA ASN A 59 -6.71 -5.89 5.06
C ASN A 59 -5.93 -7.19 4.86
N ALA A 60 -5.25 -7.68 5.89
CA ALA A 60 -4.48 -8.93 5.86
C ALA A 60 -5.38 -10.16 5.67
N SER A 61 -6.66 -10.11 6.08
CA SER A 61 -7.60 -11.24 5.93
C SER A 61 -7.88 -11.62 4.49
N ILE A 62 -7.60 -10.74 3.51
CA ILE A 62 -7.70 -11.12 2.09
C ILE A 62 -6.71 -12.23 1.71
N LEU A 63 -5.67 -12.44 2.53
CA LEU A 63 -4.66 -13.47 2.30
C LEU A 63 -5.08 -14.86 2.74
N LEU A 64 -6.21 -14.98 3.44
CA LEU A 64 -6.82 -16.29 3.74
C LEU A 64 -7.22 -17.04 2.47
N MET A 65 -7.54 -16.31 1.40
CA MET A 65 -7.92 -16.88 0.11
C MET A 65 -6.79 -16.76 -0.94
N ALA A 66 -5.65 -16.16 -0.57
CA ALA A 66 -4.55 -15.97 -1.48
C ALA A 66 -3.66 -17.21 -1.53
N ASP A 67 -3.21 -17.54 -2.73
CA ASP A 67 -2.15 -18.50 -2.94
C ASP A 67 -0.80 -17.97 -2.44
N TYR A 68 0.22 -18.81 -2.50
CA TYR A 68 1.58 -18.43 -2.10
C TYR A 68 2.08 -17.20 -2.89
N SER A 69 1.81 -17.13 -4.20
CA SER A 69 2.19 -15.99 -5.03
C SER A 69 1.50 -14.70 -4.56
N GLY A 70 0.21 -14.76 -4.19
CA GLY A 70 -0.53 -13.63 -3.66
C GLY A 70 0.06 -13.09 -2.35
N LYS A 71 0.48 -13.98 -1.44
CA LYS A 71 1.17 -13.59 -0.20
C LYS A 71 2.51 -12.91 -0.48
N GLN A 72 3.32 -13.45 -1.40
CA GLN A 72 4.58 -12.81 -1.80
C GLN A 72 4.37 -11.43 -2.43
N LYS A 73 3.35 -11.28 -3.28
CA LYS A 73 3.00 -9.98 -3.88
C LYS A 73 2.55 -8.97 -2.82
N ALA A 74 1.84 -9.42 -1.78
CA ALA A 74 1.46 -8.57 -0.66
C ALA A 74 2.68 -8.08 0.11
N VAL A 75 3.58 -8.98 0.50
CA VAL A 75 4.85 -8.62 1.17
C VAL A 75 5.65 -7.64 0.30
N ALA A 76 5.88 -7.97 -0.97
CA ALA A 76 6.63 -7.10 -1.89
C ALA A 76 5.98 -5.72 -2.10
N ARG A 77 4.66 -5.60 -1.92
CA ARG A 77 3.95 -4.32 -1.95
C ARG A 77 4.10 -3.55 -0.65
N LEU A 78 4.02 -4.23 0.49
CA LEU A 78 4.13 -3.62 1.81
C LEU A 78 5.56 -3.12 2.06
N SER A 79 6.58 -3.88 1.66
CA SER A 79 7.99 -3.49 1.77
C SER A 79 8.40 -2.27 0.93
N LYS A 80 7.50 -1.74 0.09
CA LYS A 80 7.73 -0.48 -0.66
C LYS A 80 7.31 0.76 0.11
N ALA A 81 6.55 0.64 1.19
CA ALA A 81 6.21 1.78 2.03
C ALA A 81 7.42 2.17 2.91
N LYS A 82 7.43 3.40 3.41
CA LYS A 82 8.44 3.83 4.39
C LYS A 82 8.25 3.13 5.73
N LEU A 83 6.99 2.94 6.13
CA LEU A 83 6.62 2.27 7.36
C LEU A 83 5.43 1.33 7.13
N VAL A 84 5.51 0.15 7.71
CA VAL A 84 4.40 -0.81 7.76
C VAL A 84 4.02 -1.00 9.21
N VAL A 85 2.77 -0.72 9.55
CA VAL A 85 2.26 -0.83 10.91
C VAL A 85 1.28 -1.99 10.97
N PHE A 86 1.56 -2.97 11.82
CA PHE A 86 0.65 -4.06 12.11
C PHE A 86 -0.29 -3.64 13.24
N VAL A 87 -1.55 -3.42 12.89
CA VAL A 87 -2.61 -3.07 13.84
C VAL A 87 -3.18 -4.37 14.41
N SER A 88 -2.80 -4.69 15.64
CA SER A 88 -3.29 -5.84 16.37
C SER A 88 -4.42 -5.40 17.30
N GLY A 89 -5.64 -5.83 17.00
CA GLY A 89 -6.79 -5.65 17.89
C GLY A 89 -7.17 -6.99 18.51
N ALA A 90 -8.37 -7.47 18.21
CA ALA A 90 -8.81 -8.80 18.61
C ALA A 90 -8.08 -9.91 17.83
N ALA A 91 -7.74 -9.66 16.56
CA ALA A 91 -6.95 -10.56 15.73
C ALA A 91 -5.61 -9.93 15.35
N LYS A 92 -4.58 -10.76 15.22
CA LYS A 92 -3.24 -10.31 14.85
C LYS A 92 -3.04 -10.49 13.35
N PRO A 93 -2.71 -9.43 12.60
CA PRO A 93 -2.40 -9.58 11.18
C PRO A 93 -1.12 -10.41 10.96
N THR A 94 -0.27 -10.54 11.99
CA THR A 94 0.93 -11.38 11.98
C THR A 94 0.66 -12.86 11.78
N ASP A 95 -0.56 -13.32 12.09
CA ASP A 95 -1.00 -14.69 11.84
C ASP A 95 -1.17 -14.97 10.33
N LEU A 96 -1.23 -13.91 9.51
CA LEU A 96 -1.47 -13.96 8.07
C LEU A 96 -0.29 -13.48 7.24
N ILE A 97 0.51 -12.55 7.80
CA ILE A 97 1.72 -11.97 7.19
C ILE A 97 2.76 -11.83 8.27
N ASP A 98 3.90 -12.47 8.11
CA ASP A 98 5.00 -12.33 9.07
C ASP A 98 5.56 -10.88 9.08
N GLU A 99 5.64 -10.29 10.28
CA GLU A 99 6.27 -8.98 10.50
C GLU A 99 7.77 -9.04 10.14
N GLY A 100 8.43 -10.17 10.38
CA GLY A 100 9.83 -10.40 10.03
C GLY A 100 10.11 -10.41 8.51
N ALA A 101 9.09 -10.65 7.69
CA ALA A 101 9.20 -10.57 6.24
C ALA A 101 9.17 -9.12 5.71
N ILE A 102 8.85 -8.14 6.58
CA ILE A 102 8.74 -6.74 6.23
C ILE A 102 9.73 -5.93 7.07
N PRO A 103 10.86 -5.50 6.47
CA PRO A 103 11.88 -4.77 7.22
C PRO A 103 11.33 -3.42 7.72
N GLY A 104 11.58 -3.11 8.99
CA GLY A 104 11.14 -1.87 9.62
C GLY A 104 9.64 -1.82 9.95
N ALA A 105 8.96 -2.98 9.95
CA ALA A 105 7.58 -3.04 10.41
C ALA A 105 7.45 -2.79 11.92
N VAL A 106 6.30 -2.24 12.31
CA VAL A 106 5.98 -1.90 13.70
C VAL A 106 4.61 -2.44 14.08
N SER A 107 4.56 -3.29 15.09
CA SER A 107 3.29 -3.69 15.71
C SER A 107 2.78 -2.69 16.76
N VAL A 108 1.47 -2.40 16.71
CA VAL A 108 0.72 -1.59 17.68
C VAL A 108 -0.55 -2.30 18.13
N ILE A 109 -0.94 -2.07 19.39
CA ILE A 109 -2.13 -2.67 19.98
C ILE A 109 -3.05 -1.55 20.47
N GLY A 110 -4.04 -1.18 19.65
CA GLY A 110 -5.00 -0.13 19.98
C GLY A 110 -4.61 1.29 19.52
N GLU A 111 -5.43 2.26 19.91
CA GLU A 111 -5.35 3.67 19.47
C GLU A 111 -4.77 4.64 20.51
N GLY A 112 -4.22 4.13 21.61
CA GLY A 112 -3.63 4.97 22.67
C GLY A 112 -2.49 5.86 22.17
N GLU A 113 -2.29 7.02 22.82
CA GLU A 113 -1.26 8.00 22.45
C GLU A 113 0.15 7.41 22.39
N GLU A 114 0.46 6.44 23.25
CA GLU A 114 1.71 5.68 23.21
C GLU A 114 1.92 4.98 21.85
N ASN A 115 0.88 4.31 21.33
CA ASN A 115 0.95 3.61 20.04
C ASN A 115 1.10 4.60 18.89
N ILE A 116 0.38 5.71 18.93
CA ILE A 116 0.51 6.77 17.92
C ILE A 116 1.93 7.36 17.96
N SER A 117 2.46 7.64 19.15
CA SER A 117 3.83 8.14 19.32
C SER A 117 4.86 7.14 18.79
N LYS A 118 4.69 5.85 19.06
CA LYS A 118 5.57 4.79 18.52
C LYS A 118 5.59 4.76 16.99
N ILE A 119 4.43 4.90 16.36
CA ILE A 119 4.33 4.99 14.88
C ILE A 119 5.08 6.23 14.39
N LEU A 120 4.92 7.37 15.07
CA LEU A 120 5.56 8.62 14.68
C LEU A 120 7.08 8.61 14.88
N SER A 121 7.58 7.95 15.92
CA SER A 121 9.02 7.80 16.15
C SER A 121 9.71 6.84 15.17
N SER A 122 8.92 6.07 14.40
CA SER A 122 9.39 5.08 13.44
C SER A 122 9.28 5.55 11.98
N LEU A 123 8.83 6.78 11.76
CA LEU A 123 8.77 7.48 10.47
C LEU A 123 10.09 8.21 10.19
#